data_AF-A0A2D7EVJ5-F1
#
_entry.id   AF-A0A2D7EVJ5-F1
#
_cell.length_a   1.000
_cell.length_b   1.000
_cell.length_c   1.000
_cell.angle_alpha   90.00
_cell.angle_beta   90.00
_cell.angle_gamma   90.00
#
_symmetry.space_group_name_H-M   'P 1'
#
loop_
_entity.id
_entity.type
_entity.pdbx_description
1 polymer ?
#
loop_
_entity_poly.entity_id
_entity_poly.type
_entity_poly.pdbx_seq_one_letter_code
_entity_poly.pdbx_strand_id
1 'polypeptide(L)'
;EPTSVMAYRAHRIVLSDDNKGLAPYESWPPGIKGPSHLNFATCVSGVLFPPNFLEIMRKAGDGFRETCPRQDDVWLTFQSIEHDIGIGLVTEKSLHFDILPGSQEVALHSTNVFEQQNDVQLRQTFLPSTYATLAEQELLLQQL
;
A
#
# COMPACT_ATOMS: atom_id res chain seq x y z
N GLU A 1 -14.11 7.45 16.57
CA GLU A 1 -13.52 6.27 15.92
C GLU A 1 -12.65 6.72 14.75
N PRO A 2 -11.42 6.18 14.59
CA PRO A 2 -10.61 6.48 13.42
C PRO A 2 -11.35 6.00 12.15
N THR A 3 -11.35 6.82 11.11
CA THR A 3 -11.97 6.50 9.80
C THR A 3 -10.93 6.08 8.75
N SER A 4 -9.65 6.18 9.09
CA SER A 4 -8.49 5.91 8.26
C SER A 4 -7.75 4.66 8.72
N VAL A 5 -7.05 4.00 7.80
CA VAL A 5 -6.14 2.90 8.12
C VAL A 5 -4.88 3.48 8.75
N MET A 6 -4.40 2.90 9.85
CA MET A 6 -3.21 3.39 10.55
C MET A 6 -2.14 2.31 10.59
N ALA A 7 -0.97 2.58 10.01
CA ALA A 7 0.14 1.62 9.90
C ALA A 7 1.39 2.11 10.61
N TYR A 8 2.20 1.20 11.15
CA TYR A 8 3.56 1.54 11.60
C TYR A 8 4.53 1.69 10.43
N ARG A 9 4.38 0.89 9.37
CA ARG A 9 5.26 0.91 8.19
C ARG A 9 4.49 1.15 6.90
N ALA A 10 4.75 2.27 6.27
CA ALA A 10 4.26 2.59 4.93
C ALA A 10 5.36 3.17 4.03
N HIS A 11 5.19 3.01 2.73
CA HIS A 11 5.94 3.69 1.68
C HIS A 11 5.03 4.69 0.96
N ARG A 12 5.60 5.75 0.40
CA ARG A 12 4.88 6.70 -0.43
C ARG A 12 4.96 6.23 -1.88
N ILE A 13 3.82 5.94 -2.48
CA ILE A 13 3.67 5.66 -3.91
C ILE A 13 4.15 6.87 -4.70
N VAL A 14 4.95 6.63 -5.72
CA VAL A 14 5.49 7.66 -6.62
C VAL A 14 5.12 7.29 -8.05
N LEU A 15 4.61 8.26 -8.82
CA LEU A 15 4.36 8.07 -10.25
C LEU A 15 5.67 8.06 -11.03
N SER A 16 5.70 7.38 -12.18
CA SER A 16 6.87 7.42 -13.06
C SER A 16 7.05 8.82 -13.65
N ASP A 17 8.29 9.19 -14.03
CA ASP A 17 8.59 10.53 -14.61
C ASP A 17 7.75 10.88 -15.84
N ASP A 18 7.30 9.87 -16.60
CA ASP A 18 6.43 10.02 -17.77
C ASP A 18 4.93 9.99 -17.44
N ASN A 19 4.57 9.85 -16.16
CA ASN A 19 3.21 9.72 -15.62
C ASN A 19 2.37 8.61 -16.28
N LYS A 20 3.01 7.60 -16.88
CA LYS A 20 2.32 6.46 -17.49
C LYS A 20 2.13 5.27 -16.56
N GLY A 21 2.66 5.35 -15.35
CA GLY A 21 2.56 4.30 -14.34
C GLY A 21 3.16 4.72 -13.03
N LEU A 22 3.62 3.72 -12.26
CA LEU A 22 4.31 3.94 -10.99
C LEU A 22 5.82 3.86 -11.22
N ALA A 23 6.58 4.62 -10.46
CA ALA A 23 8.00 4.36 -10.27
C ALA A 23 8.17 2.94 -9.66
N PRO A 24 9.32 2.27 -9.87
CA PRO A 24 9.56 0.93 -9.33
C PRO A 24 9.25 0.85 -7.84
N TYR A 25 8.54 -0.18 -7.41
CA TYR A 25 8.09 -0.36 -6.01
C TYR A 25 9.21 -0.12 -4.99
N GLU A 26 10.43 -0.59 -5.26
CA GLU A 26 11.58 -0.48 -4.37
C GLU A 26 12.14 0.93 -4.23
N SER A 27 11.88 1.80 -5.20
CA SER A 27 12.31 3.19 -5.17
C SER A 27 11.41 4.08 -4.31
N TRP A 28 10.29 3.54 -3.81
CA TRP A 28 9.32 4.33 -3.07
C TRP A 28 9.89 4.79 -1.71
N PRO A 29 9.92 6.11 -1.46
CA PRO A 29 10.43 6.64 -0.21
C PRO A 29 9.50 6.28 0.96
N PRO A 30 9.92 6.53 2.22
CA PRO A 30 9.05 6.35 3.37
C PRO A 30 7.72 7.12 3.23
N GLY A 31 6.65 6.58 3.80
CA GLY A 31 5.32 7.18 3.80
C GLY A 31 5.27 8.56 4.46
N ILE A 32 4.20 9.30 4.15
CA ILE A 32 3.91 10.63 4.69
C ILE A 32 3.13 10.50 6.00
N LYS A 33 3.32 11.47 6.90
CA LYS A 33 2.53 11.59 8.12
C LYS A 33 1.05 11.89 7.81
N GLY A 34 0.17 11.27 8.58
CA GLY A 34 -1.28 11.47 8.47
C GLY A 34 -1.90 10.69 7.31
N PRO A 35 -3.25 10.64 7.24
CA PRO A 35 -3.95 9.90 6.19
C PRO A 35 -3.65 10.46 4.80
N SER A 36 -3.24 9.59 3.89
CA SER A 36 -2.99 9.91 2.48
C SER A 36 -3.27 8.71 1.60
N HIS A 37 -3.75 8.97 0.38
CA HIS A 37 -3.89 7.94 -0.66
C HIS A 37 -2.56 7.59 -1.33
N LEU A 38 -1.52 8.41 -1.10
CA LEU A 38 -0.16 8.12 -1.56
C LEU A 38 0.55 7.14 -0.62
N ASN A 39 0.01 6.83 0.56
CA ASN A 39 0.63 5.89 1.48
C ASN A 39 0.23 4.45 1.15
N PHE A 40 1.22 3.58 1.03
CA PHE A 40 1.11 2.14 0.86
C PHE A 40 1.54 1.44 2.14
N ALA A 41 0.61 0.82 2.87
CA ALA A 41 0.92 0.09 4.10
C ALA A 41 1.46 -1.32 3.79
N THR A 42 2.64 -1.66 4.29
CA THR A 42 3.28 -2.97 4.04
C THR A 42 2.91 -4.06 5.06
N CYS A 43 1.81 -3.85 5.78
CA CYS A 43 1.20 -4.62 6.88
C CYS A 43 2.06 -5.17 8.03
N VAL A 44 3.39 -5.24 7.88
CA VAL A 44 4.30 -5.62 8.93
C VAL A 44 4.39 -4.53 10.00
N SER A 45 4.88 -4.92 11.17
CA SER A 45 4.95 -4.06 12.37
C SER A 45 3.57 -3.63 12.88
N GLY A 46 2.47 -4.06 12.24
CA GLY A 46 1.10 -3.84 12.69
C GLY A 46 0.37 -2.74 11.92
N VAL A 47 -0.90 -2.99 11.64
CA VAL A 47 -1.84 -2.08 11.00
C VAL A 47 -3.19 -2.16 11.70
N LEU A 48 -3.78 -1.00 11.97
CA LEU A 48 -5.14 -0.86 12.47
C LEU A 48 -6.08 -0.55 11.30
N PHE A 49 -7.03 -1.44 11.08
CA PHE A 49 -8.10 -1.27 10.09
C PHE A 49 -9.38 -0.80 10.79
N PRO A 50 -9.95 0.35 10.40
CA PRO A 50 -11.17 0.85 11.03
C PRO A 50 -12.42 0.07 10.56
N PRO A 51 -13.52 0.07 11.33
CA PRO A 51 -14.72 -0.72 11.00
C PRO A 51 -15.31 -0.47 9.61
N ASN A 52 -15.27 0.77 9.11
CA ASN A 52 -15.70 1.12 7.76
C ASN A 52 -14.87 0.41 6.68
N PHE A 53 -13.55 0.36 6.86
CA PHE A 53 -12.65 -0.31 5.92
C PHE A 53 -12.81 -1.83 5.97
N LEU A 54 -13.02 -2.41 7.17
CA LEU A 54 -13.29 -3.84 7.32
C LEU A 54 -14.56 -4.27 6.57
N GLU A 55 -15.61 -3.44 6.58
CA GLU A 55 -16.84 -3.73 5.83
C GLU A 55 -16.62 -3.65 4.31
N ILE A 56 -15.76 -2.74 3.83
CA ILE A 56 -15.35 -2.69 2.42
C ILE A 56 -14.62 -3.97 2.04
N MET A 57 -13.62 -4.37 2.83
CA MET A 57 -12.86 -5.60 2.61
C MET A 57 -13.75 -6.86 2.64
N ARG A 58 -14.74 -6.89 3.54
CA ARG A 58 -15.73 -7.99 3.59
C ARG A 58 -16.55 -8.08 2.30
N LYS A 59 -16.99 -6.95 1.75
CA LYS A 59 -17.75 -6.90 0.49
C LYS A 59 -16.88 -7.24 -0.73
N ALA A 60 -15.61 -6.86 -0.69
CA ALA A 60 -14.62 -7.14 -1.71
C ALA A 60 -14.36 -8.64 -1.90
N GLY A 61 -14.54 -9.42 -0.84
CA GLY A 61 -14.37 -10.87 -0.86
C GLY A 61 -12.93 -11.27 -1.18
N ASP A 62 -12.78 -12.23 -2.08
CA ASP A 62 -11.50 -12.85 -2.45
C ASP A 62 -10.93 -12.37 -3.79
N GLY A 63 -11.36 -11.19 -4.28
CA GLY A 63 -10.89 -10.62 -5.55
C GLY A 63 -9.36 -10.48 -5.68
N PHE A 64 -8.65 -10.31 -4.56
CA PHE A 64 -7.18 -10.29 -4.53
C PHE A 64 -6.52 -11.53 -5.14
N ARG A 65 -7.21 -12.68 -5.13
CA ARG A 65 -6.68 -13.94 -5.69
C ARG A 65 -6.44 -13.85 -7.20
N GLU A 66 -7.15 -12.96 -7.89
CA GLU A 66 -7.08 -12.82 -9.34
C GLU A 66 -5.94 -11.89 -9.78
N THR A 67 -5.68 -10.81 -9.03
CA THR A 67 -4.78 -9.73 -9.46
C THR A 67 -3.50 -9.60 -8.62
N CYS A 68 -3.56 -9.96 -7.34
CA CYS A 68 -2.43 -9.84 -6.41
C CYS A 68 -2.35 -11.00 -5.38
N PRO A 69 -2.35 -12.28 -5.82
CA PRO A 69 -2.42 -13.44 -4.93
C PRO A 69 -1.22 -13.61 -3.99
N ARG A 70 -0.13 -12.89 -4.22
CA ARG A 70 1.13 -12.96 -3.47
C ARG A 70 1.47 -11.68 -2.74
N GLN A 71 0.63 -10.65 -2.82
CA GLN A 71 0.85 -9.39 -2.12
C GLN A 71 -0.48 -8.77 -1.70
N ASP A 72 -0.92 -9.15 -0.51
CA ASP A 72 -2.13 -8.65 0.15
C ASP A 72 -2.09 -7.13 0.38
N ASP A 73 -0.91 -6.56 0.67
CA ASP A 73 -0.71 -5.11 0.80
C ASP A 73 -1.20 -4.31 -0.42
N VAL A 74 -1.05 -4.88 -1.64
CA VAL A 74 -1.52 -4.25 -2.89
C VAL A 74 -3.03 -4.17 -2.90
N TRP A 75 -3.71 -5.27 -2.53
CA TRP A 75 -5.17 -5.30 -2.45
C TRP A 75 -5.71 -4.31 -1.44
N LEU A 76 -5.10 -4.27 -0.25
CA LEU A 76 -5.51 -3.38 0.83
C LEU A 76 -5.36 -1.93 0.41
N THR A 77 -4.23 -1.57 -0.19
CA THR A 77 -3.99 -0.20 -0.66
C THR A 77 -4.94 0.18 -1.80
N PHE A 78 -5.17 -0.72 -2.76
CA PHE A 78 -6.14 -0.53 -3.83
C PHE A 78 -7.54 -0.22 -3.28
N GLN A 79 -8.04 -1.05 -2.35
CA GLN A 79 -9.35 -0.85 -1.74
C GLN A 79 -9.43 0.42 -0.89
N SER A 80 -8.29 0.84 -0.31
CA SER A 80 -8.20 2.10 0.41
C SER A 80 -8.44 3.28 -0.54
N ILE A 81 -7.76 3.29 -1.68
CA ILE A 81 -7.84 4.37 -2.68
C ILE A 81 -9.22 4.41 -3.33
N GLU A 82 -9.74 3.28 -3.84
CA GLU A 82 -11.02 3.25 -4.56
C GLU A 82 -12.23 3.59 -3.67
N HIS A 83 -12.08 3.50 -2.35
CA HIS A 83 -13.12 3.85 -1.39
C HIS A 83 -12.83 5.12 -0.59
N ASP A 84 -11.87 5.94 -1.03
CA ASP A 84 -11.51 7.22 -0.41
C ASP A 84 -11.18 7.10 1.09
N ILE A 85 -10.45 6.05 1.45
CA ILE A 85 -9.95 5.82 2.80
C ILE A 85 -8.44 6.05 2.79
N GLY A 86 -7.98 7.09 3.46
CA GLY A 86 -6.55 7.37 3.58
C GLY A 86 -5.82 6.37 4.48
N ILE A 87 -4.54 6.14 4.17
CA ILE A 87 -3.61 5.38 5.01
C ILE A 87 -2.68 6.37 5.70
N GLY A 88 -2.54 6.26 7.03
CA GLY A 88 -1.68 7.14 7.83
C GLY A 88 -0.66 6.39 8.67
N LEU A 89 0.42 7.07 9.04
CA LEU A 89 1.41 6.56 9.97
C LEU A 89 0.94 6.74 11.43
N VAL A 90 1.09 5.69 12.24
CA VAL A 90 0.85 5.75 13.71
C VAL A 90 1.87 6.68 14.39
N THR A 91 3.10 6.70 13.86
CA THR A 91 4.24 7.49 14.36
C THR A 91 4.62 8.59 13.38
N GLU A 92 5.51 9.50 13.80
CA GLU A 92 6.02 10.58 12.94
C GLU A 92 6.75 10.05 11.69
N LYS A 93 7.29 8.83 11.75
CA LYS A 93 8.02 8.18 10.67
C LYS A 93 7.64 6.70 10.59
N SER A 94 7.83 6.14 9.40
CA SER A 94 7.74 4.70 9.15
C SER A 94 8.68 3.94 10.08
N LEU A 95 8.16 2.95 10.79
CA LEU A 95 8.87 2.20 11.83
C LEU A 95 8.81 0.71 11.51
N HIS A 96 9.98 0.06 11.56
CA HIS A 96 10.11 -1.37 11.38
C HIS A 96 10.48 -2.00 12.73
N PHE A 97 9.67 -2.95 13.20
CA PHE A 97 9.97 -3.70 14.41
C PHE A 97 10.93 -4.85 14.13
N ASP A 98 11.73 -5.19 15.14
CA ASP A 98 12.66 -6.30 15.07
C ASP A 98 11.92 -7.61 14.77
N ILE A 99 12.43 -8.34 13.79
CA ILE A 99 11.90 -9.63 13.41
C ILE A 99 12.57 -10.70 14.27
N LEU A 100 11.78 -11.65 14.78
CA LEU A 100 12.32 -12.80 15.51
C LEU A 100 13.23 -13.62 14.57
N PRO A 101 14.52 -13.82 14.91
CA PRO A 101 15.43 -14.60 14.08
C PRO A 101 14.88 -16.01 13.80
N GLY A 102 14.97 -16.46 12.53
CA GLY A 102 14.43 -17.76 12.09
C GLY A 102 12.95 -17.76 11.69
N SER A 103 12.15 -16.74 12.07
CA SER A 103 10.73 -16.65 11.68
C SER A 103 10.50 -16.39 10.19
N GLN A 104 11.55 -16.03 9.45
CA GLN A 104 11.50 -15.69 8.02
C GLN A 104 12.16 -16.76 7.12
N GLU A 105 12.67 -17.87 7.67
CA GLU A 105 13.32 -18.94 6.88
C GLU A 105 12.38 -19.60 5.86
N VAL A 106 11.07 -19.56 6.12
CA VAL A 106 9.99 -19.97 5.20
C VAL A 106 9.01 -18.80 4.98
N ALA A 107 9.52 -17.57 4.98
CA ALA A 107 8.75 -16.44 4.49
C ALA A 107 8.78 -16.42 2.97
N LEU A 108 7.82 -15.69 2.40
CA LEU A 108 7.63 -15.46 0.96
C LEU A 108 8.94 -15.10 0.21
N HIS A 109 10.00 -14.69 0.90
CA HIS A 109 11.31 -14.35 0.36
C HIS A 109 12.12 -15.55 -0.23
N SER A 110 11.74 -16.81 0.01
CA SER A 110 12.56 -17.99 -0.33
C SER A 110 12.36 -18.57 -1.74
N THR A 111 12.07 -17.74 -2.75
CA THR A 111 12.27 -18.11 -4.17
C THR A 111 12.58 -16.87 -5.00
N ASN A 112 13.85 -16.47 -5.07
CA ASN A 112 14.35 -15.27 -5.73
C ASN A 112 13.91 -15.12 -7.21
N VAL A 113 12.72 -14.53 -7.41
CA VAL A 113 12.26 -13.64 -8.50
C VAL A 113 11.13 -12.75 -7.93
N PHE A 114 11.29 -12.22 -6.71
CA PHE A 114 10.18 -11.56 -5.97
C PHE A 114 9.96 -10.09 -6.33
N GLU A 115 11.00 -9.41 -6.80
CA GLU A 115 11.03 -7.95 -6.91
C GLU A 115 10.12 -7.43 -8.04
N GLN A 116 10.15 -8.07 -9.21
CA GLN A 116 9.26 -7.70 -10.32
C GLN A 116 7.80 -8.13 -10.13
N GLN A 117 7.52 -9.04 -9.19
CA GLN A 117 6.15 -9.52 -8.97
C GLN A 117 5.30 -8.46 -8.26
N ASN A 118 5.90 -7.56 -7.48
CA ASN A 118 5.17 -6.47 -6.84
C ASN A 118 4.67 -5.47 -7.88
N ASP A 119 5.56 -5.02 -8.76
CA ASP A 119 5.20 -4.11 -9.85
C ASP A 119 4.18 -4.73 -10.82
N VAL A 120 4.28 -6.04 -11.08
CA VAL A 120 3.29 -6.77 -11.90
C VAL A 120 1.93 -6.80 -11.21
N GLN A 121 1.85 -7.18 -9.94
CA GLN A 121 0.59 -7.26 -9.20
C GLN A 121 -0.06 -5.88 -8.99
N LEU A 122 0.74 -4.82 -8.82
CA LEU A 122 0.28 -3.43 -8.83
C LEU A 122 -0.39 -3.08 -10.15
N ARG A 123 0.27 -3.33 -11.29
CA ARG A 123 -0.30 -3.07 -12.63
C ARG A 123 -1.54 -3.90 -12.94
N GLN A 124 -1.64 -5.12 -12.39
CA GLN A 124 -2.80 -5.98 -12.58
C GLN A 124 -4.00 -5.57 -11.70
N THR A 125 -3.73 -4.92 -10.56
CA THR A 125 -4.77 -4.57 -9.58
C THR A 125 -5.27 -3.14 -9.74
N PHE A 126 -4.37 -2.18 -9.99
CA PHE A 126 -4.73 -0.76 -10.03
C PHE A 126 -5.54 -0.43 -11.29
N LEU A 127 -6.61 0.34 -11.10
CA LEU A 127 -7.51 0.78 -12.16
C LEU A 127 -7.12 2.18 -12.64
N PRO A 128 -7.62 2.60 -13.82
CA PRO A 128 -7.45 3.99 -14.26
C PRO A 128 -7.93 5.04 -13.24
N SER A 129 -8.96 4.72 -12.45
CA SER A 129 -9.42 5.54 -11.32
C SER A 129 -8.34 5.68 -10.25
N THR A 130 -7.70 4.56 -9.87
CA THR A 130 -6.60 4.55 -8.89
C THR A 130 -5.46 5.48 -9.33
N TYR A 131 -5.03 5.36 -10.60
CA TYR A 131 -3.97 6.22 -11.14
C TYR A 131 -4.38 7.70 -11.16
N ALA A 132 -5.64 8.00 -11.49
CA ALA A 132 -6.14 9.38 -11.48
C ALA A 132 -6.11 9.99 -10.07
N THR A 133 -6.54 9.23 -9.05
CA THR A 133 -6.46 9.67 -7.65
C THR A 133 -5.02 9.89 -7.21
N LEU A 134 -4.09 8.98 -7.56
CA LEU A 134 -2.67 9.15 -7.23
C LEU A 134 -2.09 10.42 -7.86
N ALA A 135 -2.39 10.70 -9.14
CA ALA A 135 -1.92 11.90 -9.83
C ALA A 135 -2.46 13.19 -9.20
N GLU A 136 -3.75 13.21 -8.83
CA GLU A 136 -4.35 14.34 -8.13
C GLU A 136 -3.66 14.59 -6.78
N GLN A 137 -3.43 13.54 -6.00
CA GLN A 137 -2.83 13.64 -4.68
C GLN A 137 -1.36 14.05 -4.73
N GLU A 138 -0.62 13.59 -5.74
CA GLU A 138 0.76 14.03 -5.97
C GLU A 138 0.83 15.51 -6.31
N LEU A 139 -0.08 16.01 -7.16
CA LEU A 139 -0.15 17.43 -7.48
C LEU A 139 -0.46 18.28 -6.23
N LEU A 140 -1.40 17.83 -5.39
CA LEU A 140 -1.73 18.51 -4.13
C LEU A 140 -0.51 18.54 -3.18
N LEU A 141 0.24 17.45 -3.09
CA LEU A 141 1.43 17.38 -2.24
C LEU A 141 2.53 18.36 -2.70
N GLN A 142 2.70 18.58 -4.00
CA GLN A 142 3.69 19.50 -4.55
C GLN A 142 3.36 20.99 -4.32
N GLN A 143 2.12 21.30 -3.95
CA GLN A 143 1.65 22.68 -3.70
C GLN A 143 1.80 23.10 -2.22
N LEU A 144 2.17 22.18 -1.34
CA LEU A 144 2.38 22.38 0.10
C LEU A 144 3.85 22.71 0.39
#